data_AF-A0A6I1KBP8-F1
#
_entry.id   AF-A0A6I1KBP8-F1
#
_cell.length_a   1.000
_cell.length_b   1.000
_cell.length_c   1.000
_cell.angle_alpha   90.00
_cell.angle_beta   90.00
_cell.angle_gamma   90.00
#
_symmetry.space_group_name_H-M   'P 1'
#
loop_
_entity.id
_entity.type
_entity.pdbx_description
1 polymer ?
#
loop_
_entity_poly.entity_id
_entity_poly.type
_entity_poly.pdbx_seq_one_letter_code
_entity_poly.pdbx_strand_id
1 'polypeptide(L)'
;MNTKQDATRRQPGSLRWLVTGLLCTAGLVLGAPAAQAATVTLWDTGASLTGVGMPQSRTGWQAVPTELFAFEASPAKAASDPGYWGREYSFRGDAVVENQSLLAVFSKARGGVEIYAKEGAPGRPIAQVMPLTSNPGPSATMRRVAIVRNAGDEVVLSVTYAGAGESATFAFSRSEIVELKPTGKLTGLRLLSPLQYGILPGFVGDDLIYSPAAYPEAKSIALPSDNLFVGLQPGGDRMLVVTWPKGRQQVQLGLGGAPDQRRIESLELQGDGQSFFLASLAAPGIWHREELKAGFLEKDVTLAWKRPFPAKWKTQLSEAGVRTSYAFRQTKGTVWRGVPGSYDFPAWFEGETAMLRLGKKVPPKGDALIYFLEARETPTSVVTPVDILKATLGRPMSEAILDPAGRQLRTHHKRGGDSVHRACTCGYTEAIEAVFKAGEETGKKQFIADAVDDMIYFVRCHLERIADYRSFAENLAKQLRAKALAAPELKAYLENLEQIVQQIPQECEVQKENMKSLDHAADLAKQTLALTLKSDPDNLKTYAALLKAWRGMGGAQDYVLAKCHTVTRQLFQDAGYGCAELPKAVAVAEEIRARCRQILRNPDGYEIWADY
;
A
#
# COMPACT_ATOMS: atom_id res chain seq x y z
N MET A 1 27.17 -52.51 49.80
CA MET A 1 27.69 -52.56 51.18
C MET A 1 27.92 -51.14 51.68
N ASN A 2 27.01 -50.68 52.54
CA ASN A 2 27.26 -50.03 53.83
C ASN A 2 28.46 -49.06 53.96
N THR A 3 28.18 -47.76 54.11
CA THR A 3 28.13 -46.97 55.39
C THR A 3 29.54 -46.48 55.83
N LYS A 4 29.79 -45.25 56.32
CA LYS A 4 28.99 -44.31 57.13
C LYS A 4 29.82 -43.02 57.40
N GLN A 5 29.12 -41.87 57.52
CA GLN A 5 29.23 -40.80 58.56
C GLN A 5 30.56 -40.00 58.77
N ASP A 6 30.59 -38.73 59.20
CA ASP A 6 29.58 -37.73 59.56
C ASP A 6 30.18 -36.30 59.63
N ALA A 7 29.30 -35.29 59.42
CA ALA A 7 29.14 -33.95 60.03
C ALA A 7 30.35 -33.07 60.46
N THR A 8 30.38 -31.75 60.17
CA THR A 8 29.56 -30.75 60.90
C THR A 8 29.48 -29.34 60.26
N ARG A 9 28.22 -28.86 60.13
CA ARG A 9 27.61 -27.51 60.25
C ARG A 9 28.47 -26.23 60.41
N ARG A 10 28.09 -25.18 59.66
CA ARG A 10 27.26 -24.03 60.13
C ARG A 10 26.80 -23.11 58.98
N GLN A 11 25.50 -22.82 58.96
CA GLN A 11 24.80 -21.67 58.34
C GLN A 11 24.15 -20.87 59.52
N PRO A 12 23.65 -19.61 59.39
CA PRO A 12 22.75 -19.14 58.33
C PRO A 12 22.86 -17.64 57.92
N GLY A 13 22.12 -17.24 56.87
CA GLY A 13 21.87 -15.82 56.56
C GLY A 13 21.21 -15.53 55.21
N SER A 14 19.87 -15.55 55.21
CA SER A 14 18.87 -15.11 54.20
C SER A 14 19.28 -14.17 53.04
N LEU A 15 18.92 -14.57 51.80
CA LEU A 15 18.91 -13.72 50.60
C LEU A 15 17.48 -13.16 50.37
N ARG A 16 17.32 -11.84 50.41
CA ARG A 16 16.07 -11.12 50.11
C ARG A 16 16.00 -10.80 48.61
N TRP A 17 14.82 -11.04 48.03
CA TRP A 17 14.41 -10.59 46.71
C TRP A 17 14.27 -9.06 46.67
N LEU A 18 14.89 -8.41 45.69
CA LEU A 18 14.79 -6.98 45.44
C LEU A 18 13.77 -6.75 44.31
N VAL A 19 12.57 -6.34 44.70
CA VAL A 19 11.54 -5.79 43.81
C VAL A 19 11.95 -4.36 43.47
N THR A 20 12.17 -4.09 42.18
CA THR A 20 12.44 -2.73 41.69
C THR A 20 11.10 -2.04 41.45
N GLY A 21 10.69 -1.17 42.37
CA GLY A 21 9.51 -0.34 42.25
C GLY A 21 9.76 0.84 41.30
N LEU A 22 8.95 0.94 40.25
CA LEU A 22 8.88 2.09 39.35
C LEU A 22 8.07 3.20 40.04
N LEU A 23 8.73 4.30 40.43
CA LEU A 23 8.10 5.52 40.90
C LEU A 23 7.47 6.26 39.70
N CYS A 24 6.14 6.20 39.58
CA CYS A 24 5.38 7.10 38.72
C CYS A 24 5.27 8.46 39.40
N THR A 25 6.00 9.45 38.88
CA THR A 25 5.82 10.85 39.22
C THR A 25 4.63 11.40 38.44
N ALA A 26 3.53 11.64 39.14
CA ALA A 26 2.35 12.34 38.60
C ALA A 26 2.68 13.83 38.43
N GLY A 27 2.93 14.24 37.19
CA GLY A 27 2.92 15.65 36.82
C GLY A 27 1.47 16.16 36.75
N LEU A 28 1.14 17.10 37.62
CA LEU A 28 -0.08 17.92 37.55
C LEU A 28 -0.05 18.76 36.26
N VAL A 29 -0.72 18.28 35.22
CA VAL A 29 -1.08 19.12 34.06
C VAL A 29 -2.35 19.87 34.45
N LEU A 30 -2.24 21.19 34.56
CA LEU A 30 -3.39 22.09 34.70
C LEU A 30 -4.30 21.91 33.49
N GLY A 31 -5.57 21.59 33.77
CA GLY A 31 -6.55 21.10 32.80
C GLY A 31 -6.82 22.08 31.66
N ALA A 32 -6.59 21.61 30.44
CA ALA A 32 -7.43 22.00 29.31
C ALA A 32 -8.88 21.57 29.61
N PRO A 33 -9.90 22.33 29.18
CA PRO A 33 -11.28 21.90 29.34
C PRO A 33 -11.43 20.52 28.69
N ALA A 34 -11.94 19.55 29.46
CA ALA A 34 -12.22 18.22 28.96
C ALA A 34 -13.13 18.35 27.74
N ALA A 35 -12.58 18.10 26.55
CA ALA A 35 -13.38 17.92 25.36
C ALA A 35 -14.42 16.85 25.70
N GLN A 36 -15.70 17.23 25.69
CA GLN A 36 -16.80 16.33 25.97
C GLN A 36 -16.62 15.10 25.08
N ALA A 37 -16.31 13.95 25.70
CA ALA A 37 -15.90 12.76 24.95
C ALA A 37 -17.01 12.41 23.95
N ALA A 38 -16.65 12.34 22.67
CA ALA A 38 -17.55 11.95 21.59
C ALA A 38 -18.30 10.67 21.95
N THR A 39 -19.61 10.74 22.16
CA THR A 39 -20.44 9.54 22.39
C THR A 39 -20.93 9.00 21.05
N VAL A 40 -20.97 7.67 20.92
CA VAL A 40 -21.73 7.01 19.86
C VAL A 40 -23.18 6.92 20.34
N THR A 41 -24.12 7.36 19.51
CA THR A 41 -25.55 7.37 19.86
C THR A 41 -26.33 6.50 18.90
N LEU A 42 -27.14 5.61 19.46
CA LEU A 42 -28.12 4.82 18.72
C LEU A 42 -29.50 5.49 18.85
N TRP A 43 -30.17 5.70 17.73
CA TRP A 43 -31.49 6.31 17.65
C TRP A 43 -32.52 5.33 17.08
N ASP A 44 -33.73 5.39 17.60
CA ASP A 44 -34.94 4.90 16.96
C ASP A 44 -35.69 6.10 16.37
N THR A 45 -35.90 6.08 15.05
CA THR A 45 -36.57 7.18 14.34
C THR A 45 -38.09 7.23 14.57
N GLY A 46 -38.68 6.22 15.21
CA GLY A 46 -40.10 6.13 15.53
C GLY A 46 -41.01 5.78 14.34
N ALA A 47 -40.60 6.12 13.11
CA ALA A 47 -41.25 5.77 11.86
C ALA A 47 -40.19 5.63 10.74
N SER A 48 -40.49 4.89 9.67
CA SER A 48 -39.55 4.70 8.55
C SER A 48 -39.22 6.02 7.86
N LEU A 49 -37.94 6.20 7.50
CA LEU A 49 -37.44 7.38 6.81
C LEU A 49 -37.74 7.30 5.31
N THR A 50 -38.63 8.17 4.82
CA THR A 50 -39.15 8.13 3.44
C THR A 50 -38.33 8.91 2.40
N GLY A 51 -37.42 9.81 2.81
CA GLY A 51 -36.67 10.69 1.91
C GLY A 51 -35.25 10.22 1.58
N VAL A 52 -34.83 10.29 0.31
CA VAL A 52 -33.46 9.96 -0.11
C VAL A 52 -32.46 10.99 0.44
N GLY A 53 -31.33 10.50 0.97
CA GLY A 53 -30.24 11.34 1.48
C GLY A 53 -30.17 11.42 3.00
N MET A 54 -29.17 12.18 3.47
CA MET A 54 -28.84 12.28 4.90
C MET A 54 -29.97 12.95 5.69
N PRO A 55 -30.51 12.31 6.74
CA PRO A 55 -31.49 12.95 7.61
C PRO A 55 -30.90 14.20 8.29
N GLN A 56 -31.58 15.34 8.12
CA GLN A 56 -31.14 16.62 8.71
C GLN A 56 -31.77 16.86 10.09
N SER A 57 -33.04 16.49 10.26
CA SER A 57 -33.76 16.66 11.52
C SER A 57 -33.79 15.38 12.34
N ARG A 58 -33.54 15.51 13.65
CA ARG A 58 -33.73 14.45 14.65
C ARG A 58 -35.07 14.58 15.36
N THR A 59 -35.96 15.43 14.84
CA THR A 59 -37.28 15.67 15.44
C THR A 59 -38.08 14.36 15.45
N GLY A 60 -38.54 13.95 16.64
CA GLY A 60 -39.28 12.71 16.82
C GLY A 60 -38.42 11.45 16.98
N TRP A 61 -37.09 11.56 16.88
CA TRP A 61 -36.19 10.44 17.13
C TRP A 61 -35.99 10.26 18.64
N GLN A 62 -35.93 9.01 19.08
CA GLN A 62 -35.67 8.64 20.46
C GLN A 62 -34.29 8.02 20.59
N ALA A 63 -33.45 8.57 21.48
CA ALA A 63 -32.18 7.94 21.80
C ALA A 63 -32.43 6.61 22.52
N VAL A 64 -31.77 5.55 22.05
CA VAL A 64 -31.77 4.24 22.69
C VAL A 64 -30.72 4.26 23.81
N PRO A 65 -31.12 4.16 25.09
CA PRO A 65 -30.20 4.18 26.22
C PRO A 65 -29.29 2.95 26.17
N THR A 66 -28.09 3.12 26.72
CA THR A 66 -27.11 2.03 26.87
C THR A 66 -27.63 0.93 27.81
N GLU A 67 -28.44 1.34 28.81
CA GLU A 67 -29.15 0.46 29.72
C GLU A 67 -30.64 0.42 29.36
N LEU A 68 -31.14 -0.70 28.83
CA LEU A 68 -32.53 -0.80 28.38
C LEU A 68 -33.56 -0.58 29.50
N PHE A 69 -33.19 -0.84 30.76
CA PHE A 69 -34.05 -0.57 31.92
C PHE A 69 -34.36 0.92 32.12
N ALA A 70 -33.59 1.82 31.50
CA ALA A 70 -33.86 3.25 31.56
C ALA A 70 -35.17 3.67 30.88
N PHE A 71 -35.77 2.80 30.06
CA PHE A 71 -37.10 3.04 29.50
C PHE A 71 -38.25 2.75 30.48
N GLU A 72 -37.99 2.04 31.57
CA GLU A 72 -39.02 1.61 32.50
C GLU A 72 -39.36 2.69 33.51
N ALA A 73 -40.62 2.73 33.96
CA ALA A 73 -41.07 3.67 34.99
C ALA A 73 -40.31 3.51 36.32
N SER A 74 -39.74 2.33 36.57
CA SER A 74 -38.85 2.08 37.72
C SER A 74 -37.65 1.22 37.29
N PRO A 75 -36.54 1.85 36.83
CA PRO A 75 -35.36 1.13 36.31
C PRO A 75 -34.73 0.16 37.32
N ALA A 76 -34.64 0.53 38.59
CA ALA A 76 -34.07 -0.33 39.64
C ALA A 76 -34.90 -1.60 39.85
N LYS A 77 -36.24 -1.49 39.79
CA LYS A 77 -37.14 -2.64 39.89
C LYS A 77 -37.01 -3.55 38.66
N ALA A 78 -36.95 -2.96 37.46
CA ALA A 78 -36.78 -3.70 36.21
C ALA A 78 -35.44 -4.46 36.16
N ALA A 79 -34.35 -3.86 36.62
CA ALA A 79 -33.03 -4.51 36.67
C ALA A 79 -33.00 -5.75 37.60
N SER A 80 -33.84 -5.77 38.63
CA SER A 80 -33.95 -6.89 39.58
C SER A 80 -34.93 -7.99 39.18
N ASP A 81 -35.72 -7.79 38.11
CA ASP A 81 -36.76 -8.73 37.68
C ASP A 81 -36.20 -9.75 36.67
N PRO A 82 -36.22 -11.06 36.99
CA PRO A 82 -35.77 -12.12 36.08
C PRO A 82 -36.45 -12.10 34.70
N GLY A 83 -37.70 -11.64 34.60
CA GLY A 83 -38.47 -11.57 33.35
C GLY A 83 -38.02 -10.44 32.41
N TYR A 84 -37.15 -9.55 32.89
CA TYR A 84 -36.55 -8.48 32.09
C TYR A 84 -35.24 -8.90 31.41
N TRP A 85 -34.58 -9.95 31.92
CA TRP A 85 -33.39 -10.50 31.31
C TRP A 85 -33.75 -11.25 30.03
N GLY A 86 -33.13 -10.87 28.91
CA GLY A 86 -33.39 -11.44 27.58
C GLY A 86 -34.46 -10.72 26.75
N ARG A 87 -35.05 -9.62 27.24
CA ARG A 87 -35.86 -8.75 26.39
C ARG A 87 -34.98 -8.02 25.38
N GLU A 88 -35.36 -8.07 24.11
CA GLU A 88 -34.71 -7.34 23.05
C GLU A 88 -35.42 -6.01 22.74
N TYR A 89 -34.64 -4.97 22.44
CA TYR A 89 -35.19 -3.71 21.95
C TYR A 89 -35.79 -3.89 20.55
N SER A 90 -37.04 -3.47 20.38
CA SER A 90 -37.75 -3.52 19.09
C SER A 90 -37.91 -2.11 18.53
N PHE A 91 -37.18 -1.82 17.45
CA PHE A 91 -37.27 -0.53 16.77
C PHE A 91 -38.66 -0.30 16.18
N ARG A 92 -39.24 0.87 16.45
CA ARG A 92 -40.52 1.32 15.86
C ARG A 92 -40.32 1.88 14.45
N GLY A 93 -39.23 2.60 14.22
CA GLY A 93 -38.80 3.10 12.92
C GLY A 93 -37.54 2.39 12.40
N ASP A 94 -36.76 3.15 11.62
CA ASP A 94 -35.40 2.78 11.23
C ASP A 94 -34.43 3.02 12.40
N ALA A 95 -33.40 2.17 12.51
CA ALA A 95 -32.31 2.37 13.47
C ALA A 95 -31.23 3.28 12.86
N VAL A 96 -30.73 4.25 13.64
CA VAL A 96 -29.68 5.16 13.18
C VAL A 96 -28.54 5.18 14.19
N VAL A 97 -27.32 4.93 13.73
CA VAL A 97 -26.10 5.09 14.55
C VAL A 97 -25.42 6.39 14.14
N GLU A 98 -25.10 7.23 15.12
CA GLU A 98 -24.47 8.53 14.91
C GLU A 98 -23.25 8.67 15.82
N ASN A 99 -22.13 9.15 15.27
CA ASN A 99 -20.98 9.59 16.05
C ASN A 99 -20.52 10.99 15.57
N GLN A 100 -19.28 11.40 15.82
CA GLN A 100 -18.77 12.68 15.35
C GLN A 100 -18.56 12.73 13.83
N SER A 101 -18.09 11.64 13.23
CA SER A 101 -17.67 11.59 11.83
C SER A 101 -18.77 11.11 10.88
N LEU A 102 -19.66 10.23 11.33
CA LEU A 102 -20.63 9.53 10.49
C LEU A 102 -22.03 9.42 11.08
N LEU A 103 -22.97 9.11 10.18
CA LEU A 103 -24.34 8.71 10.46
C LEU A 103 -24.68 7.50 9.59
N ALA A 104 -25.12 6.40 10.20
CA ALA A 104 -25.50 5.17 9.50
C ALA A 104 -26.99 4.87 9.71
N VAL A 105 -27.74 4.72 8.62
CA VAL A 105 -29.19 4.47 8.63
C VAL A 105 -29.46 3.03 8.22
N PHE A 106 -30.10 2.27 9.09
CA PHE A 106 -30.56 0.90 8.86
C PHE A 106 -32.03 0.93 8.45
N SER A 107 -32.28 0.94 7.13
CA SER A 107 -33.64 1.09 6.61
C SER A 107 -34.17 -0.21 6.01
N LYS A 108 -35.30 -0.68 6.55
CA LYS A 108 -36.01 -1.83 5.97
C LYS A 108 -36.56 -1.53 4.59
N ALA A 109 -37.08 -0.31 4.40
CA ALA A 109 -37.66 0.14 3.13
C ALA A 109 -36.63 0.17 1.99
N ARG A 110 -35.37 0.50 2.30
CA ARG A 110 -34.27 0.56 1.31
C ARG A 110 -33.47 -0.74 1.19
N GLY A 111 -33.75 -1.73 2.05
CA GLY A 111 -33.09 -3.04 2.01
C GLY A 111 -31.59 -3.03 2.32
N GLY A 112 -31.07 -1.97 2.95
CA GLY A 112 -29.64 -1.82 3.17
C GLY A 112 -29.28 -0.82 4.26
N VAL A 113 -27.97 -0.67 4.49
CA VAL A 113 -27.41 0.28 5.44
C VAL A 113 -26.76 1.42 4.67
N GLU A 114 -27.26 2.63 4.82
CA GLU A 114 -26.66 3.81 4.20
C GLU A 114 -25.74 4.51 5.19
N ILE A 115 -24.50 4.76 4.79
CA ILE A 115 -23.50 5.40 5.62
C ILE A 115 -23.22 6.79 5.05
N TYR A 116 -23.35 7.82 5.88
CA TYR A 116 -23.16 9.22 5.55
C TYR A 116 -22.00 9.79 6.35
N ALA A 117 -21.20 10.66 5.74
CA ALA A 117 -20.30 11.52 6.51
C ALA A 117 -21.06 12.71 7.05
N LYS A 118 -20.68 13.18 8.24
CA LYS A 118 -21.20 14.41 8.82
C LYS A 118 -20.47 15.65 8.31
N GLU A 119 -19.22 15.50 7.90
CA GLU A 119 -18.41 16.56 7.31
C GLU A 119 -18.18 16.34 5.80
N GLY A 120 -17.94 17.43 5.07
CA GLY A 120 -17.82 17.45 3.60
C GLY A 120 -19.15 17.69 2.88
N ALA A 121 -19.27 17.28 1.62
CA ALA A 121 -20.48 17.46 0.80
C ALA A 121 -21.72 16.78 1.44
N PRO A 122 -22.62 17.54 2.09
CA PRO A 122 -23.71 16.97 2.88
C PRO A 122 -24.80 16.40 1.97
N GLY A 123 -25.42 15.29 2.39
CA GLY A 123 -26.64 14.76 1.76
C GLY A 123 -26.46 13.55 0.84
N ARG A 124 -25.23 13.19 0.42
CA ARG A 124 -24.96 11.96 -0.33
C ARG A 124 -24.36 10.87 0.56
N PRO A 125 -24.78 9.60 0.45
CA PRO A 125 -24.15 8.52 1.19
C PRO A 125 -22.72 8.30 0.70
N ILE A 126 -21.80 8.04 1.64
CA ILE A 126 -20.47 7.50 1.36
C ILE A 126 -20.62 6.17 0.61
N ALA A 127 -21.45 5.29 1.16
CA ALA A 127 -21.75 3.99 0.59
C ALA A 127 -23.11 3.49 1.10
N GLN A 128 -23.75 2.67 0.29
CA GLN A 128 -24.86 1.82 0.73
C GLN A 128 -24.38 0.37 0.79
N VAL A 129 -24.51 -0.26 1.96
CA VAL A 129 -24.12 -1.64 2.20
C VAL A 129 -25.33 -2.55 2.02
N MET A 130 -25.18 -3.57 1.18
CA MET A 130 -26.21 -4.56 0.86
C MET A 130 -25.63 -5.98 1.00
N PRO A 131 -26.47 -7.00 1.28
CA PRO A 131 -26.02 -8.38 1.25
C PRO A 131 -25.66 -8.77 -0.18
N LEU A 132 -24.56 -9.51 -0.35
CA LEU A 132 -24.22 -10.10 -1.64
C LEU A 132 -24.97 -11.42 -1.79
N THR A 133 -26.07 -11.42 -2.54
CA THR A 133 -26.91 -12.61 -2.74
C THR A 133 -26.68 -13.26 -4.09
N SER A 134 -26.69 -14.59 -4.14
CA SER A 134 -26.50 -15.37 -5.38
C SER A 134 -27.58 -15.14 -6.45
N ASN A 135 -28.74 -14.59 -6.07
CA ASN A 135 -29.83 -14.20 -6.98
C ASN A 135 -30.00 -12.67 -6.97
N PRO A 136 -29.64 -11.95 -8.04
CA PRO A 136 -29.75 -10.49 -8.14
C PRO A 136 -31.20 -10.03 -8.42
N GLY A 137 -32.14 -10.47 -7.60
CA GLY A 137 -33.52 -9.97 -7.59
C GLY A 137 -33.73 -8.89 -6.51
N PRO A 138 -34.87 -8.17 -6.52
CA PRO A 138 -35.21 -7.12 -5.54
C PRO A 138 -35.44 -7.62 -4.09
N SER A 139 -34.87 -8.77 -3.71
CA SER A 139 -35.21 -9.50 -2.48
C SER A 139 -34.14 -9.44 -1.38
N ALA A 140 -33.12 -8.58 -1.50
CA ALA A 140 -32.23 -8.21 -0.40
C ALA A 140 -32.98 -7.35 0.65
N THR A 141 -34.03 -7.92 1.23
CA THR A 141 -34.91 -7.21 2.16
C THR A 141 -34.39 -7.40 3.57
N MET A 142 -34.05 -6.30 4.24
CA MET A 142 -33.70 -6.31 5.65
C MET A 142 -34.94 -6.67 6.49
N ARG A 143 -34.89 -7.78 7.24
CA ARG A 143 -36.02 -8.26 8.05
C ARG A 143 -35.98 -7.73 9.47
N ARG A 144 -34.80 -7.81 10.09
CA ARG A 144 -34.60 -7.50 11.51
C ARG A 144 -33.29 -6.76 11.71
N VAL A 145 -33.32 -5.78 12.59
CA VAL A 145 -32.15 -5.13 13.18
C VAL A 145 -32.23 -5.42 14.68
N ALA A 146 -31.15 -5.92 15.25
CA ALA A 146 -31.04 -6.24 16.68
C ALA A 146 -29.79 -5.59 17.25
N ILE A 147 -29.89 -5.13 18.50
CA ILE A 147 -28.77 -4.56 19.23
C ILE A 147 -27.94 -5.71 19.77
N VAL A 148 -26.68 -5.82 19.34
CA VAL A 148 -25.70 -6.74 19.92
C VAL A 148 -24.97 -6.05 21.08
N ARG A 149 -24.65 -4.76 20.93
CA ARG A 149 -24.03 -3.93 21.96
C ARG A 149 -24.41 -2.46 21.81
N ASN A 150 -24.65 -1.78 22.93
CA ASN A 150 -24.84 -0.33 23.01
C ASN A 150 -24.14 0.19 24.28
N ALA A 151 -22.83 0.42 24.20
CA ALA A 151 -22.04 1.06 25.24
C ALA A 151 -21.63 2.42 24.70
N GLY A 152 -21.71 3.55 25.43
CA GLY A 152 -21.62 4.90 24.82
C GLY A 152 -20.36 5.23 23.98
N ASP A 153 -19.37 4.34 23.90
CA ASP A 153 -18.20 4.36 23.04
C ASP A 153 -18.27 3.41 21.81
N GLU A 154 -19.20 2.46 21.80
CA GLU A 154 -19.40 1.46 20.74
C GLU A 154 -20.86 1.01 20.60
N VAL A 155 -21.36 1.02 19.37
CA VAL A 155 -22.65 0.41 19.00
C VAL A 155 -22.39 -0.72 18.01
N VAL A 156 -22.94 -1.91 18.30
CA VAL A 156 -22.90 -3.07 17.41
C VAL A 156 -24.34 -3.50 17.11
N LEU A 157 -24.70 -3.49 15.83
CA LEU A 157 -26.00 -3.94 15.34
C LEU A 157 -25.84 -5.20 14.50
N SER A 158 -26.75 -6.16 14.70
CA SER A 158 -26.91 -7.32 13.83
C SER A 158 -28.10 -7.10 12.91
N VAL A 159 -27.90 -7.38 11.63
CA VAL A 159 -28.92 -7.28 10.58
C VAL A 159 -29.21 -8.66 10.04
N THR A 160 -30.46 -9.09 10.09
CA THR A 160 -30.92 -10.32 9.44
C THR A 160 -31.65 -10.00 8.15
N TYR A 161 -31.24 -10.65 7.07
CA TYR A 161 -31.82 -10.48 5.74
C TYR A 161 -32.88 -11.55 5.44
N ALA A 162 -33.60 -11.38 4.33
CA ALA A 162 -34.69 -12.27 3.96
C ALA A 162 -34.25 -13.69 3.57
N GLY A 163 -32.99 -13.88 3.16
CA GLY A 163 -32.41 -15.19 2.90
C GLY A 163 -32.29 -16.04 4.17
N ALA A 164 -32.49 -17.35 4.03
CA ALA A 164 -32.56 -18.27 5.17
C ALA A 164 -31.22 -18.36 5.92
N GLY A 165 -31.09 -17.59 7.00
CA GLY A 165 -29.91 -17.55 7.87
C GLY A 165 -28.82 -16.58 7.40
N GLU A 166 -29.12 -15.64 6.51
CA GLU A 166 -28.20 -14.58 6.08
C GLU A 166 -28.22 -13.43 7.08
N SER A 167 -27.06 -13.05 7.61
CA SER A 167 -26.95 -11.93 8.56
C SER A 167 -25.61 -11.20 8.42
N ALA A 168 -25.54 -9.98 8.93
CA ALA A 168 -24.29 -9.23 9.02
C ALA A 168 -24.26 -8.42 10.31
N THR A 169 -23.08 -8.25 10.90
CA THR A 169 -22.87 -7.35 12.04
C THR A 169 -22.15 -6.08 11.59
N PHE A 170 -22.57 -4.97 12.16
CA PHE A 170 -22.03 -3.64 11.90
C PHE A 170 -21.57 -3.06 13.24
N ALA A 171 -20.28 -2.76 13.38
CA ALA A 171 -19.75 -2.12 14.59
C ALA A 171 -19.31 -0.69 14.28
N PHE A 172 -19.71 0.22 15.16
CA PHE A 172 -19.40 1.65 15.10
C PHE A 172 -18.74 2.05 16.41
N SER A 173 -17.59 2.69 16.30
CA SER A 173 -16.90 3.29 17.44
C SER A 173 -16.96 4.81 17.36
N ARG A 174 -16.13 5.50 18.13
CA ARG A 174 -15.97 6.96 18.05
C ARG A 174 -15.26 7.44 16.77
N SER A 175 -14.61 6.53 16.03
CA SER A 175 -13.89 6.86 14.79
C SER A 175 -14.80 6.86 13.55
N GLU A 176 -14.24 7.28 12.42
CA GLU A 176 -14.84 7.20 11.09
C GLU A 176 -14.86 5.79 10.47
N ILE A 177 -14.36 4.79 11.19
CA ILE A 177 -14.25 3.41 10.72
C ILE A 177 -15.51 2.63 11.10
N VAL A 178 -16.08 1.94 10.13
CA VAL A 178 -17.18 0.98 10.31
C VAL A 178 -16.66 -0.42 10.06
N GLU A 179 -16.83 -1.32 11.01
CA GLU A 179 -16.59 -2.75 10.81
C GLU A 179 -17.84 -3.41 10.24
N LEU A 180 -17.67 -4.16 9.15
CA LEU A 180 -18.70 -4.86 8.41
C LEU A 180 -18.36 -6.34 8.38
N LYS A 181 -19.16 -7.19 9.02
CA LYS A 181 -18.87 -8.62 9.10
C LYS A 181 -20.04 -9.46 8.60
N PRO A 182 -19.90 -10.16 7.46
CA PRO A 182 -20.85 -11.18 7.06
C PRO A 182 -20.92 -12.30 8.13
N THR A 183 -22.13 -12.74 8.46
CA THR A 183 -22.38 -13.80 9.45
C THR A 183 -23.48 -14.75 8.97
N GLY A 184 -23.61 -15.90 9.64
CA GLY A 184 -24.56 -16.93 9.22
C GLY A 184 -24.20 -17.51 7.85
N LYS A 185 -25.16 -17.51 6.92
CA LYS A 185 -24.97 -18.00 5.54
C LYS A 185 -24.62 -16.92 4.52
N LEU A 186 -24.43 -15.67 4.96
CA LEU A 186 -24.08 -14.58 4.06
C LEU A 186 -22.65 -14.75 3.55
N THR A 187 -22.46 -14.80 2.23
CA THR A 187 -21.17 -15.05 1.58
C THR A 187 -20.34 -13.77 1.39
N GLY A 188 -20.97 -12.61 1.47
CA GLY A 188 -20.30 -11.33 1.29
C GLY A 188 -21.23 -10.14 1.40
N LEU A 189 -20.66 -8.95 1.18
CA LEU A 189 -21.36 -7.68 1.16
C LEU A 189 -21.06 -6.95 -0.16
N ARG A 190 -22.02 -6.18 -0.64
CA ARG A 190 -21.86 -5.24 -1.74
C ARG A 190 -21.91 -3.82 -1.19
N LEU A 191 -20.88 -3.03 -1.47
CA LEU A 191 -20.85 -1.60 -1.19
C LEU A 191 -21.20 -0.86 -2.48
N LEU A 192 -22.34 -0.18 -2.52
CA LEU A 192 -22.68 0.73 -3.60
C LEU A 192 -22.07 2.10 -3.30
N SER A 193 -21.11 2.51 -4.12
CA SER A 193 -20.41 3.78 -3.97
C SER A 193 -19.89 4.18 -5.35
N PRO A 194 -20.34 5.31 -5.93
CA PRO A 194 -19.86 5.73 -7.23
C PRO A 194 -18.39 6.17 -7.12
N LEU A 195 -17.48 5.48 -7.82
CA LEU A 195 -16.05 5.81 -7.87
C LEU A 195 -15.64 6.10 -9.32
N GLN A 196 -14.78 7.11 -9.51
CA GLN A 196 -14.13 7.36 -10.79
C GLN A 196 -12.92 6.46 -11.01
N TYR A 197 -12.19 6.13 -9.94
CA TYR A 197 -11.01 5.27 -9.98
C TYR A 197 -10.96 4.37 -8.75
N GLY A 198 -10.39 3.18 -8.91
CA GLY A 198 -10.02 2.28 -7.81
C GLY A 198 -8.51 2.11 -7.76
N ILE A 199 -7.91 2.12 -6.57
CA ILE A 199 -6.47 2.01 -6.35
C ILE A 199 -6.19 0.81 -5.45
N LEU A 200 -5.28 -0.05 -5.87
CA LEU A 200 -4.63 -1.04 -5.02
C LEU A 200 -3.19 -0.60 -4.75
N PRO A 201 -2.89 -0.12 -3.53
CA PRO A 201 -1.55 0.36 -3.18
C PRO A 201 -0.46 -0.70 -3.30
N GLY A 202 0.68 -0.32 -3.89
CA GLY A 202 1.89 -1.14 -4.00
C GLY A 202 3.06 -0.49 -3.26
N PHE A 203 3.26 -0.80 -1.97
CA PHE A 203 4.30 -0.15 -1.15
C PHE A 203 5.75 -0.54 -1.49
N VAL A 204 5.95 -1.68 -2.15
CA VAL A 204 7.26 -2.17 -2.65
C VAL A 204 7.28 -2.21 -4.19
N GLY A 205 6.14 -2.00 -4.83
CA GLY A 205 6.02 -1.97 -6.28
C GLY A 205 5.41 -0.65 -6.73
N ASP A 206 4.53 -0.73 -7.72
CA ASP A 206 3.69 0.38 -8.13
C ASP A 206 2.23 0.13 -7.74
N ASP A 207 1.49 1.22 -7.56
CA ASP A 207 0.05 1.16 -7.33
C ASP A 207 -0.66 0.64 -8.59
N LEU A 208 -1.71 -0.18 -8.45
CA LEU A 208 -2.60 -0.49 -9.56
C LEU A 208 -3.77 0.47 -9.53
N ILE A 209 -3.91 1.27 -10.58
CA ILE A 209 -5.03 2.19 -10.77
C ILE A 209 -5.97 1.61 -11.82
N TYR A 210 -7.20 1.32 -11.41
CA TYR A 210 -8.30 0.83 -12.24
C TYR A 210 -9.17 2.00 -12.66
N SER A 211 -9.12 2.31 -13.96
CA SER A 211 -10.06 3.23 -14.60
C SER A 211 -11.17 2.42 -15.29
N PRO A 212 -12.45 2.70 -15.02
CA PRO A 212 -13.58 2.03 -15.69
C PRO A 212 -13.58 2.17 -17.21
N ALA A 213 -12.98 3.25 -17.73
CA ALA A 213 -12.82 3.50 -19.16
C ALA A 213 -11.89 2.50 -19.86
N ALA A 214 -11.00 1.82 -19.11
CA ALA A 214 -10.13 0.79 -19.65
C ALA A 214 -10.85 -0.55 -19.92
N TYR A 215 -12.11 -0.68 -19.49
CA TYR A 215 -12.88 -1.94 -19.55
C TYR A 215 -14.27 -1.77 -20.16
N PRO A 216 -14.44 -1.10 -21.33
CA PRO A 216 -15.71 -0.56 -21.81
C PRO A 216 -16.88 -1.56 -21.91
N GLU A 217 -16.59 -2.85 -22.08
CA GLU A 217 -17.61 -3.91 -22.20
C GLU A 217 -17.83 -4.70 -20.90
N ALA A 218 -16.90 -4.64 -19.94
CA ALA A 218 -16.94 -5.47 -18.73
C ALA A 218 -17.97 -4.94 -17.72
N LYS A 219 -18.90 -5.78 -17.25
CA LYS A 219 -19.85 -5.41 -16.19
C LYS A 219 -19.26 -5.47 -14.80
N SER A 220 -18.21 -6.27 -14.63
CA SER A 220 -17.44 -6.33 -13.41
C SER A 220 -16.00 -6.70 -13.73
N ILE A 221 -15.10 -6.33 -12.82
CA ILE A 221 -13.69 -6.74 -12.87
C ILE A 221 -13.25 -7.26 -11.51
N ALA A 222 -12.42 -8.29 -11.49
CA ALA A 222 -11.84 -8.87 -10.30
C ALA A 222 -10.52 -8.17 -9.93
N LEU A 223 -10.24 -8.09 -8.63
CA LEU A 223 -9.04 -7.48 -8.08
C LEU A 223 -8.18 -8.51 -7.36
N PRO A 224 -6.83 -8.44 -7.45
CA PRO A 224 -5.98 -9.15 -6.51
C PRO A 224 -6.19 -8.61 -5.08
N SER A 225 -6.26 -9.51 -4.10
CA SER A 225 -6.56 -9.21 -2.71
C SER A 225 -5.31 -8.73 -1.96
N ASP A 226 -5.01 -7.43 -2.07
CA ASP A 226 -3.87 -6.79 -1.38
C ASP A 226 -4.25 -6.13 -0.03
N ASN A 227 -5.35 -6.55 0.59
CA ASN A 227 -5.83 -6.15 1.93
C ASN A 227 -6.18 -4.66 2.14
N LEU A 228 -5.99 -3.82 1.11
CA LEU A 228 -6.30 -2.41 1.10
C LEU A 228 -6.79 -2.01 -0.30
N PHE A 229 -7.93 -1.33 -0.34
CA PHE A 229 -8.48 -0.70 -1.54
C PHE A 229 -8.81 0.75 -1.25
N VAL A 230 -8.48 1.63 -2.19
CA VAL A 230 -8.80 3.06 -2.12
C VAL A 230 -9.63 3.46 -3.34
N GLY A 231 -10.87 3.88 -3.11
CA GLY A 231 -11.78 4.38 -4.13
C GLY A 231 -11.80 5.90 -4.20
N LEU A 232 -11.65 6.48 -5.39
CA LEU A 232 -11.73 7.93 -5.58
C LEU A 232 -13.14 8.31 -6.03
N GLN A 233 -13.87 9.05 -5.20
CA GLN A 233 -15.24 9.46 -5.52
C GLN A 233 -15.29 10.71 -6.40
N PRO A 234 -16.28 10.84 -7.31
CA PRO A 234 -16.48 12.03 -8.12
C PRO A 234 -16.49 13.32 -7.29
N GLY A 235 -15.84 14.36 -7.79
CA GLY A 235 -15.80 15.69 -7.16
C GLY A 235 -14.44 16.06 -6.53
N GLY A 236 -13.51 15.11 -6.40
CA GLY A 236 -12.17 15.41 -5.89
C GLY A 236 -12.13 15.65 -4.38
N ASP A 237 -13.22 15.42 -3.65
CA ASP A 237 -13.38 15.82 -2.25
C ASP A 237 -13.49 14.64 -1.26
N ARG A 238 -13.50 13.40 -1.77
CA ARG A 238 -13.63 12.20 -0.94
C ARG A 238 -12.85 10.99 -1.48
N MET A 239 -12.28 10.23 -0.55
CA MET A 239 -11.66 8.92 -0.78
C MET A 239 -12.32 7.87 0.12
N LEU A 240 -12.74 6.76 -0.49
CA LEU A 240 -13.22 5.57 0.21
C LEU A 240 -12.02 4.68 0.54
N VAL A 241 -11.85 4.26 1.78
CA VAL A 241 -10.79 3.33 2.18
C VAL A 241 -11.44 2.06 2.69
N VAL A 242 -11.06 0.91 2.12
CA VAL A 242 -11.53 -0.41 2.52
C VAL A 242 -10.35 -1.29 2.87
N THR A 243 -10.36 -1.91 4.05
CA THR A 243 -9.33 -2.85 4.49
C THR A 243 -9.95 -4.16 4.96
N TRP A 244 -9.18 -5.24 4.88
CA TRP A 244 -9.62 -6.57 5.33
C TRP A 244 -8.42 -7.43 5.74
N PRO A 245 -8.59 -8.36 6.68
CA PRO A 245 -7.52 -9.27 7.10
C PRO A 245 -7.14 -10.22 5.96
N LYS A 246 -5.95 -10.82 6.06
CA LYS A 246 -5.46 -11.78 5.06
C LYS A 246 -6.28 -13.07 5.16
N GLY A 247 -6.73 -13.58 4.03
CA GLY A 247 -7.53 -14.79 3.97
C GLY A 247 -7.92 -15.13 2.54
N ARG A 248 -9.11 -15.71 2.37
CA ARG A 248 -9.66 -16.10 1.07
C ARG A 248 -10.65 -15.08 0.52
N GLN A 249 -10.52 -13.82 0.92
CA GLN A 249 -11.45 -12.78 0.49
C GLN A 249 -11.24 -12.48 -0.99
N GLN A 250 -12.34 -12.36 -1.72
CA GLN A 250 -12.36 -11.95 -3.12
C GLN A 250 -13.00 -10.57 -3.21
N VAL A 251 -12.41 -9.73 -4.06
CA VAL A 251 -12.88 -8.37 -4.28
C VAL A 251 -13.16 -8.19 -5.77
N GLN A 252 -14.35 -7.68 -6.08
CA GLN A 252 -14.73 -7.33 -7.44
C GLN A 252 -15.29 -5.90 -7.49
N LEU A 253 -15.05 -5.22 -8.60
CA LEU A 253 -15.65 -3.92 -8.90
C LEU A 253 -16.79 -4.14 -9.89
N GLY A 254 -18.00 -3.70 -9.54
CA GLY A 254 -19.11 -3.59 -10.46
C GLY A 254 -18.98 -2.31 -11.27
N LEU A 255 -19.05 -2.41 -12.59
CA LEU A 255 -18.91 -1.30 -13.52
C LEU A 255 -20.28 -0.98 -14.13
N GLY A 256 -20.57 0.31 -14.27
CA GLY A 256 -21.80 0.80 -14.86
C GLY A 256 -21.67 2.19 -15.48
N GLY A 257 -22.80 2.72 -15.95
CA GLY A 257 -22.85 3.97 -16.71
C GLY A 257 -22.69 3.79 -18.22
N ALA A 258 -22.99 4.85 -18.97
CA ALA A 258 -22.74 4.92 -20.41
C ALA A 258 -21.22 4.91 -20.72
N PRO A 259 -20.78 4.55 -21.94
CA PRO A 259 -19.35 4.44 -22.27
C PRO A 259 -18.50 5.68 -21.95
N ASP A 260 -19.05 6.88 -22.12
CA ASP A 260 -18.41 8.19 -21.85
C ASP A 260 -18.49 8.63 -20.37
N GLN A 261 -19.31 7.95 -19.56
CA GLN A 261 -19.55 8.25 -18.14
C GLN A 261 -19.34 7.03 -17.26
N ARG A 262 -18.50 6.10 -17.74
CA ARG A 262 -18.28 4.81 -17.11
C ARG A 262 -17.66 4.99 -15.74
N ARG A 263 -18.21 4.30 -14.75
CA ARG A 263 -17.79 4.42 -13.35
C ARG A 263 -17.82 3.06 -12.66
N ILE A 264 -17.11 2.98 -11.53
CA ILE A 264 -17.31 1.89 -10.58
C ILE A 264 -18.57 2.24 -9.81
N GLU A 265 -19.57 1.35 -9.82
CA GLU A 265 -20.82 1.54 -9.08
C GLU A 265 -20.85 0.75 -7.78
N SER A 266 -20.06 -0.33 -7.71
CA SER A 266 -20.01 -1.16 -6.52
C SER A 266 -18.66 -1.81 -6.26
N LEU A 267 -18.38 -2.08 -4.98
CA LEU A 267 -17.33 -2.98 -4.51
C LEU A 267 -18.00 -4.21 -3.89
N GLU A 268 -17.77 -5.37 -4.47
CA GLU A 268 -18.23 -6.65 -3.95
C GLU A 268 -17.13 -7.29 -3.11
N LEU A 269 -17.47 -7.56 -1.85
CA LEU A 269 -16.58 -8.05 -0.81
C LEU A 269 -17.05 -9.45 -0.40
N GLN A 270 -16.44 -10.47 -0.98
CA GLN A 270 -16.69 -11.86 -0.62
C GLN A 270 -15.65 -12.30 0.39
N GLY A 271 -16.08 -12.89 1.50
CA GLY A 271 -15.18 -13.25 2.59
C GLY A 271 -15.47 -14.63 3.14
N ASP A 272 -14.48 -15.19 3.83
CA ASP A 272 -14.53 -16.42 4.61
C ASP A 272 -15.09 -16.18 6.04
N GLY A 273 -16.09 -15.29 6.15
CA GLY A 273 -16.68 -14.86 7.43
C GLY A 273 -15.84 -13.83 8.22
N GLN A 274 -14.79 -13.29 7.59
CA GLN A 274 -13.96 -12.23 8.15
C GLN A 274 -14.59 -10.85 7.99
N SER A 275 -14.16 -9.91 8.83
CA SER A 275 -14.61 -8.52 8.78
C SER A 275 -13.94 -7.75 7.65
N PHE A 276 -14.69 -6.81 7.08
CA PHE A 276 -14.21 -5.73 6.23
C PHE A 276 -14.33 -4.43 7.02
N PHE A 277 -13.43 -3.49 6.81
CA PHE A 277 -13.47 -2.19 7.45
C PHE A 277 -13.60 -1.11 6.40
N LEU A 278 -14.49 -0.16 6.65
CA LEU A 278 -14.82 0.92 5.75
C LEU A 278 -14.57 2.27 6.44
N ALA A 279 -13.84 3.16 5.76
CA ALA A 279 -13.69 4.54 6.19
C ALA A 279 -13.85 5.50 5.00
N SER A 280 -14.24 6.74 5.30
CA SER A 280 -14.29 7.82 4.31
C SER A 280 -13.39 8.95 4.77
N LEU A 281 -12.44 9.32 3.91
CA LEU A 281 -11.60 10.49 4.09
C LEU A 281 -12.16 11.63 3.25
N ALA A 282 -12.26 12.84 3.79
CA ALA A 282 -12.85 13.98 3.10
C ALA A 282 -12.01 15.24 3.29
N ALA A 283 -11.71 15.92 2.19
CA ALA A 283 -11.19 17.28 2.15
C ALA A 283 -11.36 17.81 0.72
N PRO A 284 -11.64 19.11 0.50
CA PRO A 284 -11.69 19.66 -0.86
C PRO A 284 -10.37 19.42 -1.59
N GLY A 285 -10.42 18.82 -2.78
CA GLY A 285 -9.21 18.51 -3.56
C GLY A 285 -8.32 17.42 -2.93
N ILE A 286 -8.86 16.55 -2.08
CA ILE A 286 -8.14 15.41 -1.46
C ILE A 286 -7.55 14.44 -2.49
N TRP A 287 -8.05 14.47 -3.73
CA TRP A 287 -7.43 13.84 -4.89
C TRP A 287 -7.72 14.69 -6.14
N HIS A 288 -6.92 14.52 -7.19
CA HIS A 288 -7.08 15.27 -8.45
C HIS A 288 -6.76 14.41 -9.67
N ARG A 289 -7.41 14.71 -10.80
CA ARG A 289 -7.08 14.16 -12.11
C ARG A 289 -6.62 15.31 -13.01
N GLU A 290 -5.41 15.20 -13.53
CA GLU A 290 -4.88 16.11 -14.53
C GLU A 290 -4.76 15.38 -15.88
N GLU A 291 -5.45 15.88 -16.92
CA GLU A 291 -5.28 15.37 -18.28
C GLU A 291 -3.92 15.81 -18.85
N LEU A 292 -3.09 14.85 -19.25
CA LEU A 292 -1.74 15.14 -19.75
C LEU A 292 -1.78 15.50 -21.24
N LYS A 293 -1.57 16.77 -21.53
CA LYS A 293 -1.62 17.32 -22.89
C LYS A 293 -0.25 17.27 -23.56
N ALA A 294 -0.24 17.18 -24.89
CA ALA A 294 1.01 17.26 -25.67
C ALA A 294 1.85 18.52 -25.36
N GLY A 295 1.19 19.61 -24.98
CA GLY A 295 1.83 20.86 -24.58
C GLY A 295 2.68 20.79 -23.30
N PHE A 296 2.58 19.71 -22.51
CA PHE A 296 3.37 19.51 -21.29
C PHE A 296 4.81 19.05 -21.59
N LEU A 297 5.08 18.60 -22.82
CA LEU A 297 6.37 18.05 -23.20
C LEU A 297 7.50 19.08 -23.08
N GLU A 298 8.53 18.73 -22.32
CA GLU A 298 9.75 19.48 -22.02
C GLU A 298 9.51 20.85 -21.35
N LYS A 299 8.34 21.04 -20.72
CA LYS A 299 7.95 22.28 -20.03
C LYS A 299 7.63 22.05 -18.57
N ASP A 300 7.89 23.07 -17.78
CA ASP A 300 7.36 23.16 -16.41
C ASP A 300 5.92 23.63 -16.51
N VAL A 301 5.00 22.84 -15.98
CA VAL A 301 3.57 23.10 -16.00
C VAL A 301 3.09 23.25 -14.57
N THR A 302 2.57 24.43 -14.25
CA THR A 302 1.86 24.69 -13.01
C THR A 302 0.44 24.18 -13.11
N LEU A 303 0.05 23.30 -12.18
CA LEU A 303 -1.33 22.82 -12.11
C LEU A 303 -2.22 23.85 -11.41
N ALA A 304 -3.48 23.91 -11.81
CA ALA A 304 -4.48 24.74 -11.11
C ALA A 304 -4.83 24.16 -9.73
N TRP A 305 -4.69 22.84 -9.57
CA TRP A 305 -4.91 22.15 -8.30
C TRP A 305 -3.80 22.47 -7.28
N LYS A 306 -4.19 22.64 -6.02
CA LYS A 306 -3.30 22.83 -4.87
C LYS A 306 -3.52 21.70 -3.86
N ARG A 307 -2.45 21.25 -3.21
CA ARG A 307 -2.58 20.24 -2.16
C ARG A 307 -3.35 20.81 -0.96
N PRO A 308 -4.35 20.10 -0.42
CA PRO A 308 -5.12 20.59 0.73
C PRO A 308 -4.34 20.56 2.05
N PHE A 309 -3.35 19.67 2.16
CA PHE A 309 -2.50 19.54 3.34
C PHE A 309 -1.18 18.86 2.95
N PRO A 310 -0.12 18.98 3.76
CA PRO A 310 1.10 18.20 3.58
C PRO A 310 0.82 16.69 3.81
N ALA A 311 1.25 15.87 2.86
CA ALA A 311 1.23 14.41 2.93
C ALA A 311 2.24 13.84 1.93
N LYS A 312 2.42 12.51 1.90
CA LYS A 312 3.14 11.84 0.82
C LYS A 312 2.22 11.73 -0.40
N TRP A 313 2.07 12.85 -1.11
CA TRP A 313 1.34 12.92 -2.37
C TRP A 313 2.09 12.19 -3.47
N LYS A 314 1.35 11.47 -4.30
CA LYS A 314 1.87 10.68 -5.40
C LYS A 314 1.04 10.88 -6.67
N THR A 315 1.63 10.53 -7.80
CA THR A 315 0.94 10.36 -9.09
C THR A 315 1.49 9.14 -9.82
N GLN A 316 0.75 8.60 -10.78
CA GLN A 316 1.25 7.57 -11.69
C GLN A 316 1.49 8.16 -13.09
N LEU A 317 2.65 7.87 -13.68
CA LEU A 317 3.07 8.34 -15.00
C LEU A 317 3.74 7.20 -15.78
N SER A 318 3.78 7.29 -17.10
CA SER A 318 4.48 6.29 -17.92
C SER A 318 5.99 6.55 -17.91
N GLU A 319 6.81 5.55 -17.57
CA GLU A 319 8.26 5.61 -17.61
C GLU A 319 8.81 4.27 -18.14
N ALA A 320 9.64 4.32 -19.17
CA ALA A 320 10.27 3.12 -19.76
C ALA A 320 9.29 1.96 -20.08
N GLY A 321 8.04 2.29 -20.45
CA GLY A 321 7.00 1.32 -20.79
C GLY A 321 6.18 0.79 -19.60
N VAL A 322 6.51 1.20 -18.37
CA VAL A 322 5.84 0.78 -17.13
C VAL A 322 5.03 1.95 -16.55
N ARG A 323 3.96 1.67 -15.79
CA ARG A 323 3.21 2.70 -15.07
C ARG A 323 3.90 3.00 -13.73
N THR A 324 4.79 3.98 -13.68
CA THR A 324 5.58 4.30 -12.48
C THR A 324 4.82 5.22 -11.53
N SER A 325 4.80 4.86 -10.24
CA SER A 325 4.33 5.72 -9.16
C SER A 325 5.44 6.70 -8.74
N TYR A 326 5.16 8.00 -8.78
CA TYR A 326 6.04 9.09 -8.40
C TYR A 326 5.52 9.77 -7.14
N ALA A 327 6.34 9.85 -6.09
CA ALA A 327 6.08 10.78 -5.00
C ALA A 327 6.44 12.21 -5.42
N PHE A 328 5.59 13.18 -5.07
CA PHE A 328 5.92 14.59 -5.27
C PHE A 328 7.09 14.98 -4.36
N ARG A 329 8.13 15.57 -4.95
CA ARG A 329 9.26 16.16 -4.20
C ARG A 329 8.89 17.55 -3.67
N GLN A 330 9.61 18.03 -2.66
CA GLN A 330 9.43 19.41 -2.16
C GLN A 330 10.20 20.45 -2.99
N THR A 331 11.08 20.00 -3.88
CA THR A 331 11.89 20.86 -4.75
C THR A 331 12.04 20.21 -6.12
N LYS A 332 12.19 21.05 -7.15
CA LYS A 332 12.63 20.61 -8.47
C LYS A 332 14.02 19.99 -8.37
N GLY A 333 14.30 19.02 -9.22
CA GLY A 333 15.62 18.42 -9.33
C GLY A 333 15.67 17.37 -10.41
N THR A 334 16.86 16.81 -10.62
CA THR A 334 17.06 15.70 -11.56
C THR A 334 17.03 14.36 -10.85
N VAL A 335 16.92 13.30 -11.63
CA VAL A 335 17.08 11.92 -11.20
C VAL A 335 17.86 11.16 -12.26
N TRP A 336 18.64 10.17 -11.84
CA TRP A 336 19.24 9.19 -12.73
C TRP A 336 18.61 7.82 -12.45
N ARG A 337 18.34 7.05 -13.52
CA ARG A 337 17.82 5.69 -13.46
C ARG A 337 18.64 4.81 -14.40
N GLY A 338 18.83 3.54 -14.06
CA GLY A 338 19.67 2.64 -14.87
C GLY A 338 19.19 2.44 -16.31
N VAL A 339 17.87 2.41 -16.56
CA VAL A 339 17.33 2.24 -17.92
C VAL A 339 17.16 3.58 -18.66
N PRO A 340 16.34 4.55 -18.19
CA PRO A 340 16.15 5.79 -18.92
C PRO A 340 17.28 6.82 -18.72
N GLY A 341 18.27 6.60 -17.85
CA GLY A 341 19.38 7.55 -17.59
C GLY A 341 18.93 8.81 -16.82
N SER A 342 19.68 9.92 -16.96
CA SER A 342 19.38 11.21 -16.31
C SER A 342 18.20 11.96 -16.93
N TYR A 343 17.27 12.47 -16.12
CA TYR A 343 16.21 13.38 -16.55
C TYR A 343 15.68 14.24 -15.40
N ASP A 344 14.84 15.23 -15.70
CA ASP A 344 14.19 16.04 -14.69
C ASP A 344 13.10 15.26 -13.96
N PHE A 345 13.11 15.27 -12.64
CA PHE A 345 12.09 14.57 -11.86
C PHE A 345 10.71 15.18 -12.14
N PRO A 346 9.67 14.36 -12.46
CA PRO A 346 8.53 14.88 -13.19
C PRO A 346 7.47 15.56 -12.32
N ALA A 347 7.54 15.44 -10.99
CA ALA A 347 6.51 15.95 -10.08
C ALA A 347 7.12 16.53 -8.80
N TRP A 348 6.84 17.81 -8.51
CA TRP A 348 7.24 18.46 -7.27
C TRP A 348 6.21 19.50 -6.82
N PHE A 349 6.37 20.01 -5.61
CA PHE A 349 5.62 21.15 -5.09
C PHE A 349 6.47 22.40 -5.03
N GLU A 350 5.86 23.54 -5.35
CA GLU A 350 6.33 24.88 -5.00
C GLU A 350 5.34 25.48 -4.01
N GLY A 351 5.66 25.34 -2.72
CA GLY A 351 4.69 25.60 -1.65
C GLY A 351 3.53 24.60 -1.70
N GLU A 352 2.32 25.09 -1.94
CA GLU A 352 1.11 24.25 -2.10
C GLU A 352 0.82 23.88 -3.55
N THR A 353 1.52 24.52 -4.49
CA THR A 353 1.26 24.42 -5.92
C THR A 353 1.95 23.18 -6.49
N ALA A 354 1.18 22.33 -7.17
CA ALA A 354 1.72 21.16 -7.86
C ALA A 354 2.34 21.55 -9.20
N MET A 355 3.54 21.05 -9.46
CA MET A 355 4.31 21.29 -10.67
C MET A 355 4.61 19.96 -11.37
N LEU A 356 4.44 19.94 -12.69
CA LEU A 356 4.82 18.81 -13.53
C LEU A 356 5.88 19.21 -14.57
N ARG A 357 6.84 18.32 -14.83
CA ARG A 357 7.76 18.43 -15.96
C ARG A 357 7.89 17.10 -16.67
N LEU A 358 7.20 16.97 -17.79
CA LEU A 358 7.16 15.73 -18.57
C LEU A 358 8.14 15.83 -19.73
N GLY A 359 8.79 14.74 -20.09
CA GLY A 359 9.86 14.74 -21.09
C GLY A 359 9.79 13.49 -21.96
N LYS A 360 10.78 13.29 -22.84
CA LYS A 360 10.80 12.08 -23.69
C LYS A 360 10.82 10.76 -22.90
N LYS A 361 11.42 10.78 -21.72
CA LYS A 361 11.57 9.60 -20.82
C LYS A 361 10.33 9.34 -19.97
N VAL A 362 9.57 10.40 -19.68
CA VAL A 362 8.29 10.36 -18.96
C VAL A 362 7.29 11.17 -19.78
N PRO A 363 6.71 10.60 -20.86
CA PRO A 363 5.92 11.37 -21.81
C PRO A 363 4.54 11.76 -21.24
N PRO A 364 3.94 12.88 -21.70
CA PRO A 364 2.57 13.26 -21.37
C PRO A 364 1.56 12.34 -22.05
N LYS A 365 1.26 11.20 -21.41
CA LYS A 365 0.31 10.20 -21.90
C LYS A 365 -0.76 9.90 -20.86
N GLY A 366 -2.03 10.03 -21.27
CA GLY A 366 -3.17 9.72 -20.42
C GLY A 366 -3.42 10.78 -19.35
N ASP A 367 -3.69 10.34 -18.12
CA ASP A 367 -3.96 11.20 -16.99
C ASP A 367 -2.86 11.06 -15.92
N ALA A 368 -2.56 12.15 -15.21
CA ALA A 368 -1.87 12.13 -13.93
C ALA A 368 -2.90 12.17 -12.81
N LEU A 369 -3.07 11.04 -12.13
CA LEU A 369 -3.95 10.94 -10.96
C LEU A 369 -3.15 11.26 -9.70
N ILE A 370 -3.49 12.34 -9.01
CA ILE A 370 -2.81 12.83 -7.81
C ILE A 370 -3.61 12.42 -6.57
N TYR A 371 -2.98 11.69 -5.65
CA TYR A 371 -3.58 11.19 -4.42
C TYR A 371 -2.51 11.00 -3.33
N PHE A 372 -2.92 10.64 -2.12
CA PHE A 372 -2.00 10.32 -1.02
C PHE A 372 -2.41 9.01 -0.34
N LEU A 373 -1.43 8.35 0.26
CA LEU A 373 -1.64 7.11 1.01
C LEU A 373 -1.01 7.18 2.40
N GLU A 374 0.13 7.86 2.51
CA GLU A 374 0.96 7.94 3.72
C GLU A 374 1.05 9.37 4.23
N ALA A 375 1.19 9.51 5.55
CA ALA A 375 1.48 10.79 6.19
C ALA A 375 2.91 11.26 5.85
N ARG A 376 3.07 12.57 5.67
CA ARG A 376 4.37 13.26 5.63
C ARG A 376 4.15 14.69 6.05
N GLU A 377 4.63 15.04 7.25
CA GLU A 377 4.35 16.35 7.88
C GLU A 377 2.84 16.65 7.99
N THR A 378 2.02 15.60 7.97
CA THR A 378 0.56 15.68 7.93
C THR A 378 0.01 16.08 9.31
N PRO A 379 -0.95 17.03 9.40
CA PRO A 379 -1.58 17.38 10.66
C PRO A 379 -2.23 16.16 11.32
N THR A 380 -2.19 16.08 12.65
CA THR A 380 -2.79 14.95 13.41
C THR A 380 -4.30 14.84 13.27
N SER A 381 -4.97 15.91 12.81
CA SER A 381 -6.39 15.93 12.51
C SER A 381 -6.73 15.26 11.17
N VAL A 382 -5.73 14.98 10.32
CA VAL A 382 -5.92 14.33 9.01
C VAL A 382 -5.52 12.86 9.14
N VAL A 383 -6.47 11.98 8.85
CA VAL A 383 -6.27 10.53 8.83
C VAL A 383 -5.91 10.09 7.42
N THR A 384 -4.91 9.22 7.29
CA THR A 384 -4.45 8.69 6.00
C THR A 384 -4.95 7.27 5.74
N PRO A 385 -5.01 6.79 4.48
CA PRO A 385 -5.34 5.39 4.20
C PRO A 385 -4.47 4.38 4.97
N VAL A 386 -3.19 4.69 5.20
CA VAL A 386 -2.29 3.85 6.00
C VAL A 386 -2.62 3.87 7.50
N ASP A 387 -3.15 4.98 8.02
CA ASP A 387 -3.60 5.03 9.42
C ASP A 387 -4.84 4.17 9.62
N ILE A 388 -5.78 4.18 8.66
CA ILE A 388 -6.93 3.26 8.64
C ILE A 388 -6.46 1.80 8.61
N LEU A 389 -5.49 1.47 7.76
CA LEU A 389 -4.89 0.13 7.69
C LEU A 389 -4.32 -0.32 9.04
N LYS A 390 -3.56 0.54 9.72
CA LYS A 390 -2.96 0.25 11.03
C LYS A 390 -4.02 0.11 12.11
N ALA A 391 -5.03 0.99 12.12
CA ALA A 391 -6.10 0.98 13.10
C ALA A 391 -6.98 -0.28 13.00
N THR A 392 -7.15 -0.82 11.79
CA THR A 392 -8.06 -1.94 11.52
C THR A 392 -7.39 -3.30 11.60
N LEU A 393 -6.17 -3.45 11.05
CA LEU A 393 -5.49 -4.75 10.96
C LEU A 393 -4.43 -4.95 12.03
N GLY A 394 -4.16 -3.91 12.83
CA GLY A 394 -3.12 -3.92 13.85
C GLY A 394 -1.71 -3.89 13.26
N ARG A 395 -0.73 -3.77 14.16
CA ARG A 395 0.68 -3.58 13.80
C ARG A 395 1.29 -4.74 12.99
N PRO A 396 1.16 -6.02 13.38
CA PRO A 396 1.86 -7.10 12.67
C PRO A 396 1.42 -7.23 11.21
N MET A 397 0.12 -7.13 10.94
CA MET A 397 -0.41 -7.26 9.60
C MET A 397 -0.15 -6.00 8.75
N SER A 398 -0.31 -4.81 9.32
CA SER A 398 0.02 -3.57 8.61
C SER A 398 1.51 -3.48 8.28
N GLU A 399 2.43 -3.88 9.16
CA GLU A 399 3.87 -3.92 8.87
C GLU A 399 4.19 -4.91 7.73
N ALA A 400 3.52 -6.06 7.67
CA ALA A 400 3.69 -7.01 6.55
C ALA A 400 3.21 -6.42 5.20
N ILE A 401 2.15 -5.60 5.21
CA ILE A 401 1.61 -4.96 4.01
C ILE A 401 2.44 -3.75 3.59
N LEU A 402 2.84 -2.90 4.53
CA LEU A 402 3.63 -1.69 4.28
C LEU A 402 5.10 -2.01 3.98
N ASP A 403 5.59 -3.09 4.59
CA ASP A 403 6.93 -3.64 4.44
C ASP A 403 8.04 -2.59 4.51
N PRO A 404 8.15 -1.86 5.64
CA PRO A 404 9.18 -0.84 5.81
C PRO A 404 10.60 -1.40 5.65
N ALA A 405 10.82 -2.67 6.01
CA ALA A 405 12.11 -3.34 5.82
C ALA A 405 12.44 -3.59 4.35
N GLY A 406 11.47 -4.00 3.54
CA GLY A 406 11.64 -4.17 2.09
C GLY A 406 11.77 -2.84 1.33
N ARG A 407 11.43 -1.73 2.01
CA ARG A 407 11.55 -0.34 1.56
C ARG A 407 12.89 0.33 1.94
N GLN A 408 13.85 -0.43 2.46
CA GLN A 408 15.22 0.06 2.69
C GLN A 408 16.15 -0.33 1.53
N LEU A 409 16.95 0.62 1.06
CA LEU A 409 17.96 0.35 0.04
C LEU A 409 18.97 -0.68 0.55
N ARG A 410 19.32 -1.64 -0.31
CA ARG A 410 20.53 -2.43 -0.06
C ARG A 410 21.75 -1.55 -0.30
N THR A 411 22.78 -1.74 0.52
CA THR A 411 24.06 -1.05 0.31
C THR A 411 24.98 -1.94 -0.52
N HIS A 412 25.53 -1.38 -1.59
CA HIS A 412 26.71 -1.91 -2.30
C HIS A 412 28.01 -1.25 -1.83
N HIS A 413 27.96 -0.43 -0.77
CA HIS A 413 29.13 0.15 -0.12
C HIS A 413 29.67 -0.81 0.94
N LYS A 414 30.89 -1.33 0.72
CA LYS A 414 31.59 -2.19 1.69
C LYS A 414 31.88 -1.46 3.01
N ARG A 415 32.23 -0.17 2.92
CA ARG A 415 32.68 0.68 4.05
C ARG A 415 31.72 1.82 4.37
N GLY A 416 30.47 1.76 3.89
CA GLY A 416 29.47 2.80 4.13
C GLY A 416 29.96 4.20 3.72
N GLY A 417 29.77 5.18 4.62
CA GLY A 417 30.14 6.58 4.43
C GLY A 417 31.65 6.87 4.48
N ASP A 418 32.48 5.91 4.90
CA ASP A 418 33.94 6.07 5.03
C ASP A 418 34.69 5.85 3.70
N SER A 419 33.96 5.59 2.62
CA SER A 419 34.48 5.36 1.26
C SER A 419 34.27 6.57 0.33
N VAL A 420 34.79 6.50 -0.90
CA VAL A 420 34.58 7.55 -1.92
C VAL A 420 33.08 7.78 -2.10
N HIS A 421 32.66 9.06 -2.05
CA HIS A 421 31.28 9.45 -2.37
C HIS A 421 30.95 9.00 -3.81
N ARG A 422 30.03 8.02 -3.95
CA ARG A 422 29.70 7.22 -5.17
C ARG A 422 30.52 5.95 -5.31
N ALA A 423 30.21 4.92 -4.52
CA ALA A 423 30.89 3.62 -4.55
C ALA A 423 30.48 2.74 -5.76
N CYS A 424 30.45 3.34 -6.95
CA CYS A 424 30.30 2.65 -8.23
C CYS A 424 31.63 2.61 -8.96
N THR A 425 31.76 1.70 -9.94
CA THR A 425 32.92 1.66 -10.84
C THR A 425 33.21 3.03 -11.45
N CYS A 426 32.17 3.80 -11.81
CA CYS A 426 32.28 5.18 -12.27
C CYS A 426 32.99 6.12 -11.30
N GLY A 427 32.52 6.18 -10.05
CA GLY A 427 33.00 7.11 -9.04
C GLY A 427 34.42 6.78 -8.57
N TYR A 428 34.72 5.49 -8.35
CA TYR A 428 36.07 5.07 -7.98
C TYR A 428 37.07 5.29 -9.11
N THR A 429 36.70 4.98 -10.37
CA THR A 429 37.61 5.23 -11.49
C THR A 429 37.88 6.72 -11.70
N GLU A 430 36.89 7.59 -11.49
CA GLU A 430 37.08 9.05 -11.53
C GLU A 430 38.03 9.53 -10.40
N ALA A 431 37.87 9.00 -9.19
CA ALA A 431 38.73 9.34 -8.06
C ALA A 431 40.18 8.86 -8.24
N ILE A 432 40.37 7.65 -8.76
CA ILE A 432 41.70 7.12 -9.09
C ILE A 432 42.31 7.90 -10.27
N GLU A 433 41.53 8.27 -11.29
CA GLU A 433 42.01 9.09 -12.42
C GLU A 433 42.61 10.41 -11.95
N ALA A 434 42.00 11.05 -10.95
CA ALA A 434 42.53 12.28 -10.36
C ALA A 434 43.93 12.08 -9.73
N VAL A 435 44.17 10.93 -9.09
CA VAL A 435 45.48 10.58 -8.51
C VAL A 435 46.54 10.42 -9.62
N PHE A 436 46.22 9.70 -10.70
CA PHE A 436 47.14 9.54 -11.82
C PHE A 436 47.41 10.86 -12.57
N LYS A 437 46.41 11.74 -12.71
CA LYS A 437 46.61 13.08 -13.29
C LYS A 437 47.55 13.95 -12.46
N ALA A 438 47.57 13.75 -11.14
CA ALA A 438 48.47 14.44 -10.23
C ALA A 438 49.88 13.80 -10.15
N GLY A 439 50.08 12.61 -10.75
CA GLY A 439 51.33 11.85 -10.63
C GLY A 439 51.59 11.31 -9.22
N GLU A 440 50.53 11.09 -8.44
CA GLU A 440 50.60 10.69 -7.03
C GLU A 440 50.34 9.18 -6.81
N GLU A 441 50.33 8.37 -7.87
CA GLU A 441 49.88 6.97 -7.81
C GLU A 441 50.70 6.08 -6.88
N THR A 442 52.00 6.37 -6.71
CA THR A 442 52.88 5.64 -5.78
C THR A 442 52.65 6.09 -4.33
N GLY A 443 52.48 7.41 -4.10
CA GLY A 443 52.23 8.00 -2.78
C GLY A 443 50.82 7.70 -2.25
N LYS A 444 49.85 7.50 -3.13
CA LYS A 444 48.45 7.17 -2.81
C LYS A 444 48.08 5.71 -3.11
N LYS A 445 49.07 4.81 -3.13
CA LYS A 445 48.87 3.38 -3.41
C LYS A 445 47.78 2.73 -2.55
N GLN A 446 47.75 3.01 -1.24
CA GLN A 446 46.74 2.41 -0.35
C GLN A 446 45.32 2.88 -0.70
N PHE A 447 45.16 4.17 -1.02
CA PHE A 447 43.87 4.71 -1.46
C PHE A 447 43.39 4.03 -2.75
N ILE A 448 44.29 3.81 -3.72
CA ILE A 448 43.94 3.09 -4.96
C ILE A 448 43.57 1.63 -4.67
N ALA A 449 44.32 0.94 -3.79
CA ALA A 449 44.02 -0.43 -3.39
C ALA A 449 42.64 -0.57 -2.76
N ASP A 450 42.34 0.32 -1.82
CA ASP A 450 41.07 0.43 -1.14
C ASP A 450 39.90 0.70 -2.12
N ALA A 451 40.10 1.62 -3.07
CA ALA A 451 39.11 1.93 -4.11
C ALA A 451 38.87 0.74 -5.06
N VAL A 452 39.92 0.01 -5.44
CA VAL A 452 39.82 -1.19 -6.29
C VAL A 452 39.12 -2.34 -5.57
N ASP A 453 39.41 -2.56 -4.29
CA ASP A 453 38.74 -3.58 -3.47
C ASP A 453 37.24 -3.28 -3.33
N ASP A 454 36.86 -2.01 -3.11
CA ASP A 454 35.45 -1.61 -3.11
C ASP A 454 34.78 -1.80 -4.49
N MET A 455 35.48 -1.52 -5.60
CA MET A 455 34.96 -1.80 -6.94
C MET A 455 34.70 -3.30 -7.18
N ILE A 456 35.60 -4.18 -6.72
CA ILE A 456 35.39 -5.64 -6.81
C ILE A 456 34.17 -6.05 -5.96
N TYR A 457 34.05 -5.51 -4.75
CA TYR A 457 32.89 -5.74 -3.88
C TYR A 457 31.58 -5.34 -4.57
N PHE A 458 31.55 -4.15 -5.18
CA PHE A 458 30.42 -3.64 -5.95
C PHE A 458 30.03 -4.58 -7.09
N VAL A 459 31.00 -4.98 -7.92
CA VAL A 459 30.79 -5.90 -9.06
C VAL A 459 30.21 -7.23 -8.58
N ARG A 460 30.74 -7.79 -7.48
CA ARG A 460 30.20 -9.02 -6.90
C ARG A 460 28.74 -8.86 -6.49
N CYS A 461 28.40 -7.78 -5.78
CA CYS A 461 27.03 -7.52 -5.35
C CYS A 461 26.06 -7.43 -6.54
N HIS A 462 26.46 -6.78 -7.63
CA HIS A 462 25.66 -6.68 -8.85
C HIS A 462 25.47 -8.03 -9.54
N LEU A 463 26.54 -8.82 -9.71
CA LEU A 463 26.45 -10.14 -10.34
C LEU A 463 25.60 -11.12 -9.52
N GLU A 464 25.73 -11.11 -8.19
CA GLU A 464 24.87 -11.90 -7.29
C GLU A 464 23.40 -11.48 -7.42
N ARG A 465 23.13 -10.18 -7.44
CA ARG A 465 21.76 -9.67 -7.59
C ARG A 465 21.15 -9.98 -8.96
N ILE A 466 21.93 -9.92 -10.04
CA ILE A 466 21.48 -10.35 -11.37
C ILE A 466 21.17 -11.85 -11.37
N ALA A 467 21.99 -12.67 -10.68
CA ALA A 467 21.73 -14.10 -10.52
C ALA A 467 20.42 -14.37 -9.75
N ASP A 468 20.10 -13.59 -8.72
CA ASP A 468 18.82 -13.69 -8.01
C ASP A 468 17.63 -13.49 -8.96
N TYR A 469 17.67 -12.45 -9.81
CA TYR A 469 16.62 -12.20 -10.81
C TYR A 469 16.50 -13.31 -11.84
N ARG A 470 17.63 -13.87 -12.30
CA ARG A 470 17.62 -15.00 -13.24
C ARG A 470 16.98 -16.23 -12.62
N SER A 471 17.37 -16.58 -11.39
CA SER A 471 16.79 -17.69 -10.64
C SER A 471 15.28 -17.49 -10.43
N PHE A 472 14.87 -16.27 -10.07
CA PHE A 472 13.46 -15.90 -10.00
C PHE A 472 12.73 -16.14 -11.33
N ALA A 473 13.29 -15.66 -12.44
CA ALA A 473 12.68 -15.74 -13.76
C ALA A 473 12.54 -17.18 -14.27
N GLU A 474 13.59 -17.99 -14.13
CA GLU A 474 13.61 -19.41 -14.52
C GLU A 474 12.56 -20.21 -13.74
N ASN A 475 12.53 -20.03 -12.41
CA ASN A 475 11.58 -20.70 -11.53
C ASN A 475 10.14 -20.30 -11.83
N LEU A 476 9.88 -19.01 -12.02
CA LEU A 476 8.54 -18.52 -12.29
C LEU A 476 8.05 -18.94 -13.68
N ALA A 477 8.88 -18.85 -14.72
CA ALA A 477 8.51 -19.31 -16.06
C ALA A 477 8.14 -20.81 -16.07
N LYS A 478 8.89 -21.65 -15.36
CA LYS A 478 8.56 -23.07 -15.20
C LYS A 478 7.18 -23.27 -14.56
N GLN A 479 6.86 -22.49 -13.53
CA GLN A 479 5.55 -22.54 -12.86
C GLN A 479 4.42 -22.06 -13.76
N LEU A 480 4.64 -20.98 -14.52
CA LEU A 480 3.65 -20.44 -15.47
C LEU A 480 3.31 -21.46 -16.55
N ARG A 481 4.30 -22.12 -17.15
CA ARG A 481 4.10 -23.22 -18.11
C ARG A 481 3.29 -24.36 -17.52
N ALA A 482 3.65 -24.81 -16.32
CA ALA A 482 2.94 -25.89 -15.63
C ALA A 482 1.47 -25.51 -15.34
N LYS A 483 1.21 -24.28 -14.88
CA LYS A 483 -0.16 -23.78 -14.65
C LYS A 483 -0.93 -23.61 -15.96
N ALA A 484 -0.29 -23.19 -17.05
CA ALA A 484 -0.94 -23.05 -18.36
C ALA A 484 -1.39 -24.40 -18.94
N LEU A 485 -0.62 -25.47 -18.68
CA LEU A 485 -1.02 -26.84 -19.03
C LEU A 485 -2.18 -27.34 -18.14
N ALA A 486 -2.18 -27.00 -16.85
CA ALA A 486 -3.19 -27.45 -15.89
C ALA A 486 -4.51 -26.68 -15.99
N ALA A 487 -4.50 -25.43 -16.46
CA ALA A 487 -5.66 -24.57 -16.62
C ALA A 487 -5.68 -23.94 -18.03
N PRO A 488 -6.11 -24.70 -19.06
CA PRO A 488 -6.13 -24.23 -20.45
C PRO A 488 -6.91 -22.92 -20.65
N GLU A 489 -7.92 -22.65 -19.81
CA GLU A 489 -8.68 -21.40 -19.87
C GLU A 489 -7.87 -20.16 -19.47
N LEU A 490 -6.76 -20.33 -18.75
CA LEU A 490 -5.85 -19.27 -18.33
C LEU A 490 -4.62 -19.17 -19.24
N LYS A 491 -4.52 -20.01 -20.27
CA LYS A 491 -3.30 -20.17 -21.08
C LYS A 491 -2.80 -18.85 -21.65
N ALA A 492 -3.65 -18.08 -22.32
CA ALA A 492 -3.24 -16.80 -22.93
C ALA A 492 -2.72 -15.79 -21.89
N TYR A 493 -3.36 -15.70 -20.73
CA TYR A 493 -2.91 -14.86 -19.63
C TYR A 493 -1.54 -15.30 -19.10
N LEU A 494 -1.36 -16.61 -18.86
CA LEU A 494 -0.11 -17.14 -18.32
C LEU A 494 1.05 -17.09 -19.32
N GLU A 495 0.79 -17.33 -20.60
CA GLU A 495 1.78 -17.19 -21.68
C GLU A 495 2.25 -15.75 -21.83
N ASN A 496 1.35 -14.76 -21.70
CA ASN A 496 1.74 -13.35 -21.70
C ASN A 496 2.69 -13.01 -20.53
N LEU A 497 2.36 -13.46 -19.31
CA LEU A 497 3.24 -13.25 -18.15
C LEU A 497 4.57 -14.00 -18.29
N GLU A 498 4.55 -15.18 -18.92
CA GLU A 498 5.77 -15.93 -19.21
C GLU A 498 6.67 -15.18 -20.19
N GLN A 499 6.10 -14.60 -21.26
CA GLN A 499 6.86 -13.80 -22.22
C GLN A 499 7.52 -12.60 -21.54
N ILE A 500 6.83 -11.94 -20.61
CA ILE A 500 7.41 -10.83 -19.84
C ILE A 500 8.59 -11.33 -18.99
N VAL A 501 8.42 -12.38 -18.19
CA VAL A 501 9.48 -12.85 -17.29
C VAL A 501 10.70 -13.41 -18.04
N GLN A 502 10.50 -13.96 -19.25
CA GLN A 502 11.58 -14.43 -20.11
C GLN A 502 12.49 -13.32 -20.65
N GLN A 503 12.08 -12.05 -20.58
CA GLN A 503 12.96 -10.94 -20.95
C GLN A 503 14.19 -10.82 -20.02
N ILE A 504 14.09 -11.29 -18.77
CA ILE A 504 15.20 -11.28 -17.80
C ILE A 504 16.38 -12.13 -18.29
N PRO A 505 16.24 -13.46 -18.50
CA PRO A 505 17.35 -14.27 -18.99
C PRO A 505 17.80 -13.87 -20.40
N GLN A 506 16.90 -13.36 -21.25
CA GLN A 506 17.27 -12.87 -22.59
C GLN A 506 18.22 -11.67 -22.51
N GLU A 507 17.91 -10.66 -21.69
CA GLU A 507 18.79 -9.49 -21.52
C GLU A 507 20.13 -9.89 -20.89
N CYS A 508 20.11 -10.81 -19.93
CA CYS A 508 21.33 -11.34 -19.34
C CYS A 508 22.25 -11.99 -20.39
N GLU A 509 21.69 -12.76 -21.34
CA GLU A 509 22.48 -13.39 -22.40
C GLU A 509 22.99 -12.36 -23.42
N VAL A 510 22.16 -11.40 -23.81
CA VAL A 510 22.56 -10.29 -24.71
C VAL A 510 23.76 -9.52 -24.16
N GLN A 511 23.79 -9.29 -22.84
CA GLN A 511 24.85 -8.49 -22.19
C GLN A 511 25.96 -9.33 -21.57
N LYS A 512 25.93 -10.66 -21.67
CA LYS A 512 26.87 -11.58 -21.02
C LYS A 512 28.33 -11.24 -21.29
N GLU A 513 28.65 -10.99 -22.55
CA GLU A 513 30.02 -10.62 -22.96
C GLU A 513 30.43 -9.22 -22.51
N ASN A 514 29.48 -8.33 -22.22
CA ASN A 514 29.76 -6.97 -21.75
C ASN A 514 29.84 -6.89 -20.22
N MET A 515 29.04 -7.69 -19.51
CA MET A 515 29.04 -7.75 -18.04
C MET A 515 30.34 -8.32 -17.47
N LYS A 516 31.04 -9.17 -18.25
CA LYS A 516 32.29 -9.85 -17.86
C LYS A 516 32.16 -10.66 -16.56
N SER A 517 33.23 -11.38 -16.19
CA SER A 517 33.29 -12.22 -15.00
C SER A 517 34.01 -11.53 -13.83
N LEU A 518 33.91 -12.13 -12.64
CA LEU A 518 34.72 -11.72 -11.49
C LEU A 518 36.23 -11.91 -11.74
N ASP A 519 36.63 -12.93 -12.50
CA ASP A 519 38.03 -13.14 -12.88
C ASP A 519 38.55 -11.97 -13.72
N HIS A 520 37.73 -11.48 -14.66
CA HIS A 520 38.07 -10.29 -15.44
C HIS A 520 38.23 -9.05 -14.53
N ALA A 521 37.34 -8.85 -13.56
CA ALA A 521 37.46 -7.77 -12.59
C ALA A 521 38.75 -7.92 -11.74
N ALA A 522 39.11 -9.14 -11.34
CA ALA A 522 40.36 -9.42 -10.62
C ALA A 522 41.60 -9.12 -11.47
N ASP A 523 41.56 -9.43 -12.76
CA ASP A 523 42.65 -9.08 -13.70
C ASP A 523 42.79 -7.56 -13.86
N LEU A 524 41.68 -6.83 -14.01
CA LEU A 524 41.69 -5.37 -14.05
C LEU A 524 42.23 -4.76 -12.76
N ALA A 525 41.89 -5.35 -11.61
CA ALA A 525 42.38 -4.93 -10.31
C ALA A 525 43.90 -5.12 -10.20
N LYS A 526 44.41 -6.31 -10.56
CA LYS A 526 45.84 -6.60 -10.57
C LYS A 526 46.61 -5.63 -11.47
N GLN A 527 46.10 -5.36 -12.67
CA GLN A 527 46.71 -4.42 -13.60
C GLN A 527 46.70 -2.99 -13.06
N THR A 528 45.59 -2.55 -12.45
CA THR A 528 45.47 -1.22 -11.85
C THR A 528 46.48 -1.03 -10.71
N LEU A 529 46.62 -2.04 -9.84
CA LEU A 529 47.55 -1.99 -8.72
C LEU A 529 49.02 -2.06 -9.16
N ALA A 530 49.33 -2.74 -10.26
CA ALA A 530 50.68 -2.79 -10.80
C ALA A 530 51.21 -1.40 -11.18
N LEU A 531 50.34 -0.49 -11.65
CA LEU A 531 50.70 0.89 -11.98
C LEU A 531 51.15 1.71 -10.76
N THR A 532 50.82 1.27 -9.55
CA THR A 532 51.20 1.97 -8.30
C THR A 532 52.59 1.56 -7.77
N LEU A 533 53.24 0.58 -8.39
CA LEU A 533 54.53 0.04 -7.92
C LEU A 533 55.71 0.98 -8.21
N LYS A 534 55.63 1.75 -9.28
CA LYS A 534 56.61 2.75 -9.68
C LYS A 534 55.92 3.87 -10.45
N SER A 535 56.48 5.07 -10.38
CA SER A 535 56.03 6.17 -11.25
C SER A 535 56.61 5.96 -12.65
N ASP A 536 55.76 6.13 -13.66
CA ASP A 536 56.09 5.92 -15.07
C ASP A 536 55.28 6.94 -15.91
N PRO A 537 55.89 7.66 -16.87
CA PRO A 537 55.19 8.64 -17.70
C PRO A 537 53.97 8.06 -18.46
N ASP A 538 53.96 6.76 -18.73
CA ASP A 538 52.87 6.08 -19.43
C ASP A 538 51.76 5.55 -18.51
N ASN A 539 51.89 5.70 -17.18
CA ASN A 539 50.92 5.20 -16.21
C ASN A 539 49.51 5.78 -16.45
N LEU A 540 49.40 7.09 -16.67
CA LEU A 540 48.10 7.74 -16.90
C LEU A 540 47.40 7.21 -18.16
N LYS A 541 48.17 7.02 -19.25
CA LYS A 541 47.66 6.47 -20.51
C LYS A 541 47.19 5.03 -20.34
N THR A 542 47.96 4.23 -19.63
CA THR A 542 47.63 2.83 -19.33
C THR A 542 46.39 2.75 -18.44
N TYR A 543 46.31 3.60 -17.41
CA TYR A 543 45.17 3.70 -16.53
C TYR A 543 43.89 4.13 -17.28
N ALA A 544 43.98 5.04 -18.25
CA ALA A 544 42.83 5.45 -19.06
C ALA A 544 42.19 4.27 -19.83
N ALA A 545 42.99 3.31 -20.29
CA ALA A 545 42.48 2.08 -20.92
C ALA A 545 41.78 1.17 -19.90
N LEU A 546 42.37 0.99 -18.71
CA LEU A 546 41.76 0.20 -17.62
C LEU A 546 40.46 0.84 -17.13
N LEU A 547 40.42 2.17 -17.01
CA LEU A 547 39.23 2.94 -16.64
C LEU A 547 38.09 2.69 -17.63
N LYS A 548 38.37 2.66 -18.93
CA LYS A 548 37.37 2.33 -19.95
C LYS A 548 36.84 0.90 -19.78
N ALA A 549 37.71 -0.06 -19.47
CA ALA A 549 37.32 -1.45 -19.23
C ALA A 549 36.43 -1.59 -17.99
N TRP A 550 36.85 -1.00 -16.85
CA TRP A 550 36.06 -0.97 -15.61
C TRP A 550 34.66 -0.37 -15.83
N ARG A 551 34.58 0.80 -16.49
CA ARG A 551 33.31 1.48 -16.74
C ARG A 551 32.43 0.74 -17.74
N GLY A 552 33.02 0.11 -18.77
CA GLY A 552 32.27 -0.69 -19.74
C GLY A 552 31.62 -1.91 -19.09
N MET A 553 32.38 -2.62 -18.26
CA MET A 553 31.88 -3.76 -17.48
C MET A 553 30.79 -3.34 -16.49
N GLY A 554 31.07 -2.33 -15.65
CA GLY A 554 30.13 -1.86 -14.64
C GLY A 554 28.83 -1.33 -15.26
N GLY A 555 28.92 -0.50 -16.31
CA GLY A 555 27.75 0.04 -16.98
C GLY A 555 26.84 -1.03 -17.60
N ALA A 556 27.40 -2.13 -18.10
CA ALA A 556 26.61 -3.25 -18.59
C ALA A 556 25.86 -3.97 -17.45
N GLN A 557 26.52 -4.18 -16.30
CA GLN A 557 25.91 -4.77 -15.11
C GLN A 557 24.79 -3.88 -14.56
N ASP A 558 25.04 -2.58 -14.44
CA ASP A 558 24.06 -1.58 -13.97
C ASP A 558 22.81 -1.59 -14.86
N TYR A 559 23.00 -1.61 -16.18
CA TYR A 559 21.91 -1.67 -17.16
C TYR A 559 21.08 -2.95 -17.03
N VAL A 560 21.72 -4.12 -16.99
CA VAL A 560 21.01 -5.41 -16.85
C VAL A 560 20.24 -5.45 -15.55
N LEU A 561 20.86 -5.04 -14.44
CA LEU A 561 20.21 -5.00 -13.14
C LEU A 561 18.95 -4.12 -13.17
N ALA A 562 19.05 -2.91 -13.70
CA ALA A 562 17.93 -1.99 -13.82
C ALA A 562 16.83 -2.52 -14.77
N LYS A 563 17.22 -3.24 -15.84
CA LYS A 563 16.29 -3.88 -16.77
C LYS A 563 15.53 -5.04 -16.11
N CYS A 564 16.22 -5.91 -15.36
CA CYS A 564 15.61 -6.98 -14.57
C CYS A 564 14.56 -6.44 -13.60
N HIS A 565 14.90 -5.35 -12.90
CA HIS A 565 13.99 -4.67 -11.98
C HIS A 565 12.76 -4.11 -12.71
N THR A 566 12.97 -3.42 -13.84
CA THR A 566 11.88 -2.85 -14.67
C THR A 566 10.93 -3.94 -15.21
N VAL A 567 11.47 -5.04 -15.72
CA VAL A 567 10.66 -6.19 -16.19
C VAL A 567 9.86 -6.80 -15.06
N THR A 568 10.44 -6.92 -13.87
CA THR A 568 9.74 -7.45 -12.70
C THR A 568 8.60 -6.53 -12.25
N ARG A 569 8.77 -5.21 -12.31
CA ARG A 569 7.70 -4.24 -12.07
C ARG A 569 6.58 -4.36 -13.11
N GLN A 570 6.93 -4.51 -14.39
CA GLN A 570 5.94 -4.78 -15.44
C GLN A 570 5.15 -6.06 -15.17
N LEU A 571 5.83 -7.15 -14.83
CA LEU A 571 5.21 -8.43 -14.48
C LEU A 571 4.26 -8.31 -13.29
N PHE A 572 4.65 -7.56 -12.26
CA PHE A 572 3.80 -7.27 -11.10
C PHE A 572 2.51 -6.54 -11.49
N GLN A 573 2.61 -5.57 -12.41
CA GLN A 573 1.47 -4.80 -12.91
C GLN A 573 0.55 -5.65 -13.80
N ASP A 574 1.12 -6.35 -14.78
CA ASP A 574 0.35 -7.13 -15.75
C ASP A 574 -0.31 -8.36 -15.12
N ALA A 575 0.27 -8.92 -14.06
CA ALA A 575 -0.42 -9.92 -13.26
C ALA A 575 -1.71 -9.35 -12.64
N GLY A 576 -1.66 -8.13 -12.10
CA GLY A 576 -2.83 -7.50 -11.49
C GLY A 576 -3.86 -7.03 -12.52
N TYR A 577 -3.44 -6.31 -13.56
CA TYR A 577 -4.35 -5.82 -14.59
C TYR A 577 -4.92 -6.94 -15.46
N GLY A 578 -4.10 -7.94 -15.77
CA GLY A 578 -4.48 -9.04 -16.67
C GLY A 578 -5.52 -10.00 -16.05
N CYS A 579 -5.67 -10.03 -14.72
CA CYS A 579 -6.72 -10.83 -14.09
C CYS A 579 -8.08 -10.12 -14.00
N ALA A 580 -8.17 -8.84 -14.37
CA ALA A 580 -9.37 -8.02 -14.18
C ALA A 580 -10.64 -8.65 -14.78
N GLU A 581 -10.59 -9.11 -16.02
CA GLU A 581 -11.73 -9.76 -16.69
C GLU A 581 -11.71 -11.29 -16.55
N LEU A 582 -10.79 -11.84 -15.74
CA LEU A 582 -10.56 -13.27 -15.55
C LEU A 582 -10.60 -13.64 -14.05
N PRO A 583 -11.79 -13.77 -13.42
CA PRO A 583 -11.89 -14.07 -11.99
C PRO A 583 -11.11 -15.32 -11.55
N LYS A 584 -11.02 -16.33 -12.41
CA LYS A 584 -10.24 -17.56 -12.16
C LYS A 584 -8.71 -17.30 -12.09
N ALA A 585 -8.23 -16.22 -12.67
CA ALA A 585 -6.81 -15.86 -12.69
C ALA A 585 -6.34 -15.15 -11.42
N VAL A 586 -7.26 -14.65 -10.57
CA VAL A 586 -6.94 -13.81 -9.40
C VAL A 586 -5.96 -14.49 -8.44
N ALA A 587 -6.21 -15.74 -8.05
CA ALA A 587 -5.32 -16.45 -7.14
C ALA A 587 -3.90 -16.63 -7.72
N VAL A 588 -3.79 -16.79 -9.03
CA VAL A 588 -2.48 -16.88 -9.71
C VAL A 588 -1.83 -15.49 -9.80
N ALA A 589 -2.59 -14.44 -10.08
CA ALA A 589 -2.12 -13.06 -10.06
C ALA A 589 -1.53 -12.68 -8.70
N GLU A 590 -2.23 -13.00 -7.62
CA GLU A 590 -1.77 -12.78 -6.24
C GLU A 590 -0.46 -13.51 -5.94
N GLU A 591 -0.34 -14.77 -6.35
CA GLU A 591 0.90 -15.55 -6.18
C GLU A 591 2.08 -14.89 -6.92
N ILE A 592 1.87 -14.50 -8.18
CA ILE A 592 2.89 -13.86 -9.02
C ILE A 592 3.29 -12.51 -8.42
N ARG A 593 2.31 -11.70 -8.02
CA ARG A 593 2.54 -10.41 -7.38
C ARG A 593 3.33 -10.54 -6.09
N ALA A 594 3.01 -11.52 -5.25
CA ALA A 594 3.75 -11.80 -4.02
C ALA A 594 5.21 -12.18 -4.30
N ARG A 595 5.47 -12.99 -5.34
CA ARG A 595 6.84 -13.36 -5.74
C ARG A 595 7.62 -12.18 -6.31
N CYS A 596 6.99 -11.38 -7.17
CA CYS A 596 7.60 -10.15 -7.71
C CYS A 596 7.94 -9.19 -6.56
N ARG A 597 7.01 -8.98 -5.63
CA ARG A 597 7.25 -8.18 -4.43
C ARG A 597 8.49 -8.65 -3.69
N GLN A 598 8.63 -9.97 -3.45
CA GLN A 598 9.76 -10.52 -2.71
C GLN A 598 11.11 -10.18 -3.36
N ILE A 599 11.22 -10.28 -4.69
CA ILE A 599 12.48 -9.97 -5.38
C ILE A 599 12.70 -8.45 -5.51
N LEU A 600 11.64 -7.63 -5.59
CA LEU A 600 11.70 -6.17 -5.65
C LEU A 600 12.08 -5.51 -4.30
N ARG A 601 11.96 -6.23 -3.18
CA ARG A 601 12.43 -5.76 -1.88
C ARG A 601 13.91 -5.39 -1.92
N ASN A 602 14.27 -4.40 -1.12
CA ASN A 602 15.65 -3.98 -0.90
C ASN A 602 16.40 -3.70 -2.21
N PRO A 603 15.87 -2.82 -3.08
CA PRO A 603 16.48 -2.47 -4.34
C PRO A 603 17.82 -1.80 -4.10
N ASP A 604 18.74 -2.05 -5.02
CA ASP A 604 19.99 -1.33 -5.15
C ASP A 604 19.75 0.12 -5.61
N GLY A 605 20.75 1.00 -5.42
CA GLY A 605 20.85 2.32 -6.03
C GLY A 605 20.53 2.37 -7.54
N TYR A 606 20.86 1.30 -8.26
CA TYR A 606 20.60 1.15 -9.70
C TYR A 606 19.20 0.61 -10.03
N GLU A 607 18.49 0.10 -9.03
CA GLU A 607 17.13 -0.43 -9.11
C GLU A 607 16.07 0.58 -8.61
N ILE A 608 16.48 1.70 -7.99
CA ILE A 608 15.55 2.67 -7.38
C ILE A 608 14.53 3.17 -8.41
N TRP A 609 13.26 3.28 -8.00
CA TRP A 609 12.18 3.96 -8.74
C TRP A 609 11.64 5.19 -7.97
N ALA A 610 10.57 5.80 -8.44
CA ALA A 610 10.21 7.16 -8.03
C ALA A 610 9.44 7.34 -6.72
N ASP A 611 9.07 6.25 -6.05
CA ASP A 611 8.39 6.28 -4.75
C ASP A 611 9.28 5.83 -3.57
N TYR A 612 10.55 5.56 -3.85
CA TYR A 612 11.57 5.17 -2.90
C TYR A 612 12.30 6.38 -2.30
#